data_AF-A0A3D5JV10-F1
#
_entry.id   AF-A0A3D5JV10-F1
#
_cell.length_a   1.000
_cell.length_b   1.000
_cell.length_c   1.000
_cell.angle_alpha   90.00
_cell.angle_beta   90.00
_cell.angle_gamma   90.00
#
_symmetry.space_group_name_H-M   'P 1'
#
loop_
_entity.id
_entity.type
_entity.pdbx_description
1 polymer ?
#
loop_
_entity_poly.entity_id
_entity_poly.type
_entity_poly.pdbx_seq_one_letter_code
_entity_poly.pdbx_strand_id
1 'polypeptide(L)' 'RAATAPRPTTPTADPDRHNIEAALARNHGIIAQTAAELGLSRQALYRRMDRYGIPRE' A
#
# COMPACT_ATOMS: atom_id res chain seq x y z
N ARG A 1 -36.70 9.57 1.71
CA ARG A 1 -35.65 10.45 1.13
C ARG A 1 -34.31 9.77 1.37
N ALA A 2 -33.68 9.23 0.33
CA ALA A 2 -32.34 8.66 0.40
C ALA A 2 -31.37 9.61 -0.30
N ALA A 3 -30.42 10.17 0.45
CA ALA A 3 -29.29 10.90 -0.09
C ALA A 3 -28.03 10.35 0.57
N THR A 4 -27.46 9.33 -0.06
CA THR A 4 -26.12 8.80 0.21
C THR A 4 -25.12 9.80 -0.36
N ALA A 5 -24.49 10.60 0.49
CA ALA A 5 -23.38 11.45 0.09
C ALA A 5 -22.10 10.62 -0.06
N PRO A 6 -21.32 10.78 -1.15
CA PRO A 6 -20.00 10.16 -1.25
C PRO A 6 -19.05 10.86 -0.28
N ARG A 7 -18.46 10.10 0.64
CA ARG A 7 -17.42 10.61 1.54
C ARG A 7 -16.15 10.87 0.71
N PRO A 8 -15.53 12.06 0.81
CA PRO A 8 -14.23 12.29 0.18
C PRO A 8 -13.19 11.44 0.91
N THR A 9 -12.62 10.47 0.21
CA THR A 9 -11.41 9.79 0.65
C THR A 9 -10.26 10.78 0.52
N THR A 10 -9.77 11.28 1.64
CA THR A 10 -8.50 11.99 1.72
C THR A 10 -7.42 11.16 1.04
N PRO A 11 -6.62 11.72 0.12
CA PRO A 11 -5.48 11.01 -0.43
C PRO A 11 -4.44 10.91 0.68
N THR A 12 -4.46 9.82 1.46
CA THR A 12 -3.25 9.35 2.15
C THR A 12 -2.19 9.24 1.06
N ALA A 13 -1.15 10.06 1.17
CA ALA A 13 -0.03 10.05 0.24
C ALA A 13 0.40 8.61 -0.01
N ASP A 14 0.24 8.17 -1.25
CA ASP A 14 0.53 6.81 -1.67
C ASP A 14 2.04 6.61 -1.56
N PRO A 15 2.56 5.59 -0.85
CA PRO A 15 3.99 5.35 -0.84
C PRO A 15 4.46 5.03 -2.26
N ASP A 16 5.47 5.77 -2.71
CA ASP A 16 6.10 5.55 -4.00
C ASP A 16 6.83 4.20 -4.03
N ARG A 17 7.17 3.76 -5.25
CA ARG A 17 7.89 2.51 -5.51
C ARG A 17 9.11 2.31 -4.59
N HIS A 18 9.92 3.36 -4.42
CA HIS A 18 11.15 3.30 -3.62
C HIS A 18 10.87 3.04 -2.13
N ASN A 19 9.81 3.61 -1.56
CA ASN A 19 9.42 3.34 -0.17
C ASN A 19 8.96 1.89 0.01
N ILE A 20 8.24 1.36 -0.98
CA ILE A 20 7.79 -0.03 -0.94
C ILE A 20 8.98 -0.99 -1.03
N GLU A 21 9.92 -0.76 -1.95
CA GLU A 21 11.13 -1.57 -2.09
C GLU A 21 12.02 -1.52 -0.84
N ALA A 22 12.23 -0.33 -0.28
CA ALA A 22 13.01 -0.18 0.94
C ALA A 22 12.36 -0.90 2.14
N ALA A 23 11.05 -0.77 2.30
CA ALA A 23 10.32 -1.48 3.35
C ALA A 23 10.36 -3.00 3.12
N LEU A 24 10.18 -3.49 1.89
CA LEU A 24 10.34 -4.92 1.58
C LEU A 24 11.74 -5.42 1.94
N ALA A 25 12.79 -4.69 1.56
CA ALA A 25 14.17 -5.07 1.88
C ALA A 25 14.42 -5.14 3.40
N ARG A 26 13.92 -4.16 4.17
CA ARG A 26 14.02 -4.14 5.64
C ARG A 26 13.28 -5.29 6.31
N ASN A 27 12.11 -5.64 5.76
CA ASN A 27 11.26 -6.69 6.30
C ASN A 27 11.55 -8.07 5.69
N HIS A 28 12.66 -8.23 4.96
CA HIS A 28 13.04 -9.49 4.28
C HIS A 28 11.93 -10.04 3.37
N GLY A 29 11.24 -9.18 2.63
CA GLY A 29 10.13 -9.54 1.75
C GLY A 29 8.82 -9.86 2.47
N ILE A 30 8.75 -9.74 3.81
CA ILE A 30 7.53 -10.06 4.55
C ILE A 30 6.46 -8.99 4.32
N ILE A 31 5.52 -9.30 3.44
CA ILE A 31 4.42 -8.42 3.01
C ILE A 31 3.59 -7.90 4.20
N ALA A 32 3.32 -8.74 5.19
CA ALA A 32 2.50 -8.35 6.35
C ALA A 32 3.17 -7.26 7.20
N GLN A 33 4.47 -7.39 7.44
CA GLN A 33 5.25 -6.42 8.22
C GLN A 33 5.49 -5.15 7.40
N THR A 34 5.83 -5.30 6.13
CA THR A 34 5.99 -4.17 5.18
C THR A 34 4.71 -3.34 5.10
N ALA A 35 3.55 -4.00 4.96
CA ALA A 35 2.26 -3.30 4.91
C ALA A 35 1.99 -2.57 6.23
N ALA A 36 2.26 -3.20 7.38
CA ALA A 36 2.10 -2.57 8.68
C ALA A 36 3.03 -1.36 8.88
N GLU A 37 4.30 -1.45 8.47
CA GLU A 37 5.28 -0.34 8.51
C GLU A 37 4.79 0.85 7.66
N LEU A 38 4.26 0.57 6.47
CA LEU A 38 3.74 1.59 5.56
C LEU A 38 2.33 2.09 5.94
N GLY A 39 1.73 1.60 7.03
CA GLY A 39 0.36 1.93 7.42
C GLY A 39 -0.70 1.48 6.40
N LEU A 40 -0.38 0.48 5.58
CA LEU A 40 -1.21 -0.06 4.53
C LEU A 40 -1.82 -1.41 4.93
N SER A 41 -2.98 -1.73 4.37
CA SER A 41 -3.43 -3.13 4.34
C SER A 41 -2.59 -3.92 3.33
N ARG A 42 -2.39 -5.23 3.58
CA ARG A 42 -1.72 -6.15 2.63
C ARG A 42 -2.25 -6.02 1.20
N GLN A 43 -3.57 -5.93 1.06
CA GLN A 43 -4.24 -5.80 -0.24
C GLN A 43 -4.00 -4.45 -0.93
N ALA A 44 -3.72 -3.41 -0.15
CA ALA A 44 -3.36 -2.10 -0.67
C ALA A 44 -1.87 -2.07 -1.08
N LEU A 45 -1.02 -2.80 -0.37
CA LEU A 45 0.38 -3.01 -0.76
C LEU A 45 0.46 -3.81 -2.08
N TYR A 46 -0.28 -4.92 -2.22
CA TYR A 46 -0.32 -5.69 -3.46
C TYR A 46 -0.73 -4.85 -4.68
N ARG A 47 -1.74 -4.00 -4.55
CA ARG A 47 -2.18 -3.11 -5.64
C ARG A 47 -1.08 -2.13 -6.07
N ARG A 48 -0.28 -1.65 -5.14
CA ARG A 48 0.85 -0.76 -5.43
C ARG A 48 2.02 -1.51 -6.04
N MET A 49 2.33 -2.70 -5.50
CA MET A 49 3.35 -3.57 -6.09
C MET A 49 3.01 -3.90 -7.55
N ASP A 50 1.75 -4.23 -7.83
CA ASP A 50 1.27 -4.46 -9.19
C ASP A 50 1.38 -3.20 -10.08
N ARG A 51 0.91 -2.05 -9.59
CA ARG A 51 1.02 -0.76 -10.29
C ARG A 51 2.46 -0.38 -10.63
N TYR A 52 3.40 -0.64 -9.71
CA TYR A 52 4.81 -0.26 -9.85
C TYR A 52 5.70 -1.39 -10.40
N GLY A 53 5.13 -2.55 -10.73
CA GLY A 53 5.87 -3.72 -11.23
C GLY A 53 6.88 -4.28 -10.23
N ILE A 54 6.60 -4.20 -8.92
CA ILE A 54 7.46 -4.74 -7.86
C ILE A 54 7.18 -6.24 -7.71
N PRO A 55 8.20 -7.10 -7.86
CA PRO A 55 8.03 -8.54 -7.72
C PRO A 55 7.83 -8.95 -6.25
N ARG A 56 7.30 -10.16 -6.05
CA ARG A 56 6.78 -10.67 -4.76
C ARG A 56 7.72 -11.68 -4.09
N GLU A 57 8.99 -11.64 -4.48
CA GLU A 57 10.03 -12.62 -4.13
C GLU A 57 10.56 -12.50 -2.70
#